data_AF-A0A6G3TRF6-F1
#
_entry.id   AF-A0A6G3TRF6-F1
#
_cell.length_a   1.000
_cell.length_b   1.000
_cell.length_c   1.000
_cell.angle_alpha   90.00
_cell.angle_beta   90.00
_cell.angle_gamma   90.00
#
_symmetry.space_group_name_H-M   'P 1'
#
loop_
_entity.id
_entity.type
_entity.pdbx_description
1 polymer ?
#
loop_
_entity_poly.entity_id
_entity_poly.type
_entity_poly.pdbx_seq_one_letter_code
_entity_poly.pdbx_strand_id
1 'polypeptide(L)'
;MAQVPQRFFDALAVRTWCGLSLRALGRAREEIDAINVYPVADGDTGTNLYLTVESAAAAVEAVFAAHELDAGARRASESPRGASEAPGAASQTPPEASEGPSLADAVGAMAHGALIG
;
A
#
# COMPACT_ATOMS: atom_id res chain seq x y z
N MET A 1 12.17 -21.35 -15.26
CA MET A 1 11.40 -20.17 -14.83
C MET A 1 12.32 -18.97 -14.91
N ALA A 2 11.95 -17.93 -15.65
CA ALA A 2 12.77 -16.73 -15.76
C ALA A 2 12.92 -16.10 -14.37
N GLN A 3 14.16 -15.92 -13.91
CA GLN A 3 14.45 -15.15 -12.71
C GLN A 3 14.08 -13.69 -13.01
N VAL A 4 12.95 -13.21 -12.49
CA VAL A 4 12.55 -11.81 -12.63
C VAL A 4 13.45 -10.99 -11.71
N PRO A 5 14.30 -10.07 -12.21
CA PRO A 5 15.10 -9.23 -11.34
C PRO A 5 14.20 -8.16 -10.74
N GLN A 6 13.57 -8.46 -9.60
CA GLN A 6 12.91 -7.43 -8.79
C GLN A 6 13.97 -6.82 -7.86
N ARG A 7 14.67 -5.79 -8.34
CA ARG A 7 15.76 -5.13 -7.60
C ARG A 7 15.29 -3.97 -6.72
N PHE A 8 13.99 -3.72 -6.62
CA PHE A 8 13.47 -2.60 -5.84
C PHE A 8 12.22 -3.02 -5.06
N PHE A 9 12.23 -2.72 -3.77
CA PHE A 9 11.11 -2.92 -2.86
C PHE A 9 10.59 -1.52 -2.51
N ASP A 10 9.40 -1.17 -3.01
CA ASP A 10 8.79 0.15 -2.88
C ASP A 10 7.37 0.07 -2.30
N ALA A 11 6.72 1.23 -2.16
CA ALA A 11 5.35 1.32 -1.64
C ALA A 11 4.35 0.49 -2.45
N LEU A 12 4.49 0.44 -3.78
CA LEU A 12 3.62 -0.35 -4.65
C LEU A 12 3.84 -1.85 -4.46
N ALA A 13 5.09 -2.28 -4.26
CA ALA A 13 5.43 -3.65 -3.92
C ALA A 13 4.78 -4.06 -2.59
N VAL A 14 4.79 -3.19 -1.58
CA VAL A 14 4.11 -3.42 -0.29
C VAL A 14 2.60 -3.54 -0.50
N ARG A 15 1.95 -2.59 -1.19
CA ARG A 15 0.51 -2.62 -1.51
C ARG A 15 0.12 -3.91 -2.24
N THR A 16 0.91 -4.29 -3.25
CA THR A 16 0.69 -5.50 -4.03
C THR A 16 0.84 -6.75 -3.18
N TRP A 17 1.87 -6.80 -2.33
CA TRP A 17 2.10 -7.91 -1.41
C TRP A 17 0.94 -8.06 -0.42
N CYS A 18 0.47 -6.98 0.20
CA CYS A 18 -0.71 -7.00 1.08
C CYS A 18 -1.93 -7.60 0.38
N GLY A 19 -2.26 -7.15 -0.83
CA GLY A 19 -3.40 -7.68 -1.59
C GLY A 19 -3.25 -9.13 -2.06
N LEU A 20 -2.02 -9.59 -2.34
CA LEU A 20 -1.74 -10.99 -2.65
C LEU A 20 -1.84 -11.88 -1.41
N SER A 21 -1.25 -11.45 -0.30
CA SER A 21 -1.27 -12.14 0.99
C SER A 21 -2.69 -12.26 1.53
N LEU A 22 -3.50 -11.20 1.49
CA LEU A 22 -4.89 -11.23 1.92
C LEU A 22 -5.71 -12.26 1.14
N ARG A 23 -5.57 -12.28 -0.19
CA ARG A 23 -6.25 -13.28 -1.03
C ARG A 23 -5.76 -14.70 -0.77
N ALA A 24 -4.47 -14.89 -0.52
CA ALA A 24 -3.91 -16.21 -0.23
C ALA A 24 -4.40 -16.73 1.13
N LEU A 25 -4.34 -15.90 2.17
CA LEU A 25 -4.83 -16.23 3.51
C LEU A 25 -6.35 -16.46 3.52
N GLY A 26 -7.12 -15.68 2.76
CA GLY A 26 -8.56 -15.91 2.64
C GLY A 26 -8.92 -17.31 2.09
N ARG A 27 -8.05 -17.89 1.24
CA ARG A 27 -8.21 -19.27 0.75
C ARG A 27 -7.68 -20.33 1.71
N ALA A 28 -6.64 -20.01 2.48
CA ALA A 28 -5.91 -20.98 3.29
C ALA A 28 -6.31 -20.98 4.78
N ARG A 29 -7.06 -19.99 5.27
CA ARG A 29 -7.33 -19.80 6.70
C ARG A 29 -7.92 -21.04 7.39
N GLU A 30 -8.88 -21.71 6.76
CA GLU A 30 -9.51 -22.92 7.31
C GLU A 30 -8.54 -24.11 7.37
N GLU A 31 -7.66 -24.24 6.37
CA GLU A 31 -6.61 -25.26 6.36
C GLU A 31 -5.57 -24.98 7.45
N ILE A 32 -5.19 -23.72 7.64
CA ILE A 32 -4.26 -23.29 8.69
C ILE A 32 -4.87 -23.50 10.08
N ASP A 33 -6.14 -23.13 10.26
CA ASP A 33 -6.91 -23.37 11.50
C ASP A 33 -6.93 -24.87 11.85
N ALA A 34 -7.00 -25.75 10.85
CA ALA A 34 -6.98 -27.20 11.04
C ALA A 34 -5.59 -27.80 11.35
N ILE A 35 -4.50 -27.09 11.00
CA ILE A 35 -3.11 -27.55 11.24
C ILE A 35 -2.61 -27.22 12.64
N ASN A 36 -3.17 -26.21 13.32
CA ASN A 36 -2.70 -25.79 14.64
C ASN A 36 -3.01 -26.85 15.72
N VAL A 37 -2.13 -27.85 15.87
CA VAL A 37 -2.32 -28.99 16.78
C VAL A 37 -1.10 -29.19 17.70
N TYR A 38 -0.91 -28.34 18.74
CA TYR A 38 -0.46 -28.74 20.10
C TYR A 38 -0.25 -27.55 21.07
N PRO A 39 -0.58 -27.63 22.39
CA PRO A 39 -1.37 -28.65 23.09
C PRO A 39 -2.87 -28.31 23.23
N VAL A 40 -3.30 -27.09 22.86
CA VAL A 40 -4.71 -26.70 22.75
C VAL A 40 -4.90 -26.04 21.40
N ALA A 41 -5.60 -26.71 20.48
CA ALA A 41 -6.00 -26.12 19.22
C ALA A 41 -7.14 -25.13 19.49
N ASP A 42 -6.85 -23.83 19.42
CA ASP A 42 -7.85 -22.76 19.40
C ASP A 42 -8.57 -22.67 18.06
N GLY A 43 -7.98 -23.23 17.01
CA GLY A 43 -8.59 -23.33 15.67
C GLY A 43 -8.82 -21.97 15.03
N ASP A 44 -8.04 -20.95 15.44
CA ASP A 44 -8.21 -19.57 14.99
C ASP A 44 -6.95 -18.96 14.38
N THR A 45 -5.85 -19.72 14.28
CA THR A 45 -4.55 -19.22 13.80
C THR A 45 -4.63 -18.63 12.38
N GLY A 46 -5.23 -19.35 11.45
CA GLY A 46 -5.47 -18.90 10.09
C GLY A 46 -6.43 -17.72 10.03
N THR A 47 -7.47 -17.75 10.86
CA THR A 47 -8.41 -16.62 10.99
C THR A 47 -7.70 -15.36 11.52
N ASN A 48 -6.88 -15.47 12.56
CA ASN A 48 -6.11 -14.38 13.13
C ASN A 48 -5.10 -13.81 12.12
N LEU A 49 -4.37 -14.66 11.38
CA LEU A 49 -3.47 -14.22 10.31
C LEU A 49 -4.22 -13.47 9.20
N TYR A 50 -5.40 -13.96 8.80
CA TYR A 50 -6.24 -13.29 7.81
C TYR A 50 -6.62 -11.88 8.30
N LEU A 51 -7.12 -11.76 9.54
CA LEU A 51 -7.55 -10.48 10.11
C LEU A 51 -6.37 -9.50 10.26
N THR A 52 -5.21 -9.96 10.75
CA THR A 52 -4.00 -9.13 10.81
C THR A 52 -3.63 -8.54 9.44
N VAL A 53 -3.66 -9.37 8.39
CA VAL A 53 -3.30 -8.92 7.04
C VAL A 53 -4.41 -8.08 6.40
N GLU A 54 -5.68 -8.34 6.72
CA GLU A 54 -6.82 -7.52 6.31
C GLU A 54 -6.68 -6.10 6.84
N SER A 55 -6.42 -5.96 8.14
CA SER A 55 -6.20 -4.66 8.80
C SER A 55 -4.94 -3.96 8.27
N ALA A 56 -3.85 -4.70 8.02
CA ALA A 56 -2.66 -4.15 7.37
C ALA A 56 -2.94 -3.65 5.94
N ALA A 57 -3.67 -4.43 5.13
CA ALA A 57 -4.02 -4.05 3.77
C ALA A 57 -4.93 -2.80 3.74
N ALA A 58 -5.92 -2.73 4.62
CA ALA A 58 -6.79 -1.57 4.75
C ALA A 58 -6.01 -0.30 5.09
N ALA A 59 -5.04 -0.38 6.01
CA ALA A 59 -4.20 0.76 6.38
C ALA A 59 -3.31 1.22 5.21
N VAL A 60 -2.73 0.28 4.45
CA VAL A 60 -1.94 0.62 3.26
C VAL A 60 -2.81 1.31 2.21
N GLU A 61 -3.98 0.77 1.89
CA GLU A 61 -4.91 1.37 0.94
C GLU A 61 -5.33 2.79 1.36
N ALA A 62 -5.57 3.03 2.65
CA ALA A 62 -5.91 4.35 3.17
C ALA A 62 -4.81 5.39 2.92
N VAL A 63 -3.53 5.03 3.10
CA VAL A 63 -2.40 5.92 2.80
C VAL A 63 -2.33 6.24 1.31
N PHE A 64 -2.48 5.24 0.43
CA PHE A 64 -2.52 5.50 -1.01
C PHE A 64 -3.65 6.44 -1.40
N ALA A 65 -4.86 6.23 -0.87
CA ALA A 65 -6.00 7.10 -1.12
C ALA A 65 -5.74 8.54 -0.64
N ALA A 66 -5.10 8.72 0.53
CA ALA A 66 -4.76 10.05 1.04
C ALA A 66 -3.80 10.80 0.08
N HIS A 67 -2.77 10.13 -0.44
CA HIS A 67 -1.85 10.74 -1.41
C HIS A 67 -2.53 11.09 -2.73
N GLU A 68 -3.46 10.26 -3.21
CA GLU A 68 -4.24 10.55 -4.43
C GLU A 68 -5.12 11.79 -4.26
N LEU A 69 -5.74 11.96 -3.09
CA LEU A 69 -6.54 13.14 -2.74
C LEU A 69 -5.67 14.41 -2.67
N ASP A 70 -4.50 14.34 -2.03
CA ASP A 70 -3.56 15.46 -1.92
C ASP A 70 -2.99 15.88 -3.28
N ALA A 71 -2.70 14.91 -4.16
CA ALA A 71 -2.30 15.18 -5.54
C ALA A 71 -3.43 15.85 -6.33
N GLY A 72 -4.68 15.40 -6.15
CA GLY A 72 -5.86 16.03 -6.75
C GLY A 72 -6.05 17.48 -6.30
N ALA A 73 -5.90 17.75 -5.00
CA ALA A 73 -6.01 19.09 -4.42
C ALA A 73 -4.92 20.04 -4.96
N ARG A 74 -3.66 19.58 -5.04
CA ARG A 74 -2.56 20.36 -5.62
C ARG A 74 -2.80 20.71 -7.08
N ARG A 75 -3.19 19.74 -7.91
CA ARG A 75 -3.53 19.99 -9.33
C ARG A 75 -4.70 20.97 -9.50
N ALA A 76 -5.70 20.90 -8.62
CA ALA A 76 -6.81 21.86 -8.64
C ALA A 76 -6.36 23.29 -8.27
N SER A 77 -5.36 23.42 -7.38
CA SER A 77 -4.79 24.72 -6.98
C SER A 77 -3.83 25.32 -8.01
N GLU A 78 -3.18 24.49 -8.83
CA GLU A 78 -2.24 24.91 -9.87
C GLU A 78 -2.92 25.26 -11.21
N SER A 79 -4.20 24.93 -11.36
CA SER A 79 -4.97 25.28 -12.57
C SER A 79 -5.05 26.82 -12.71
N PRO A 80 -4.45 27.43 -13.76
CA PRO A 80 -4.34 28.89 -13.83
C PRO A 80 -5.71 29.51 -14.11
N ARG A 81 -6.25 30.26 -13.15
CA ARG A 81 -7.18 31.34 -13.48
C ARG A 81 -6.39 32.43 -14.21
N GLY A 82 -6.50 32.46 -15.53
CA GLY A 82 -6.13 33.62 -16.34
C GLY A 82 -5.08 33.31 -17.39
N ALA A 83 -5.54 33.10 -18.62
CA ALA A 83 -4.70 33.23 -19.80
C ALA A 83 -4.31 34.70 -19.98
N SER A 84 -3.04 35.00 -19.75
CA SER A 84 -2.27 36.01 -20.49
C SER A 84 -0.86 35.98 -19.93
N GLU A 85 0.09 35.34 -20.63
CA GLU A 85 1.43 35.93 -20.83
C GLU A 85 2.28 35.14 -21.83
N ALA A 86 3.19 35.90 -22.44
CA ALA A 86 3.99 35.63 -23.64
C ALA A 86 5.07 34.54 -23.46
N PRO A 87 5.73 34.07 -24.54
CA PRO A 87 6.67 32.96 -24.45
C PRO A 87 8.06 33.44 -24.00
N GLY A 88 8.57 32.90 -22.90
CA GLY A 88 9.93 33.17 -22.44
C GLY A 88 10.45 32.17 -21.39
N ALA A 89 11.54 31.50 -21.75
CA ALA A 89 12.46 30.71 -20.93
C ALA A 89 11.96 29.35 -20.38
N ALA A 90 12.51 28.27 -20.98
CA ALA A 90 12.48 26.93 -20.42
C ALA A 90 13.36 26.87 -19.16
N SER A 91 12.74 26.99 -17.98
CA SER A 91 13.33 26.51 -16.74
C SER A 91 13.07 25.01 -16.64
N GLN A 92 14.13 24.23 -16.52
CA GLN A 92 14.03 22.81 -16.23
C GLN A 92 13.62 22.66 -14.77
N THR A 93 12.32 22.44 -14.55
CA THR A 93 11.76 22.08 -13.24
C THR A 93 12.44 20.78 -12.76
N PRO A 94 12.83 20.68 -11.46
CA PRO A 94 13.35 19.43 -10.90
C PRO A 94 12.31 18.30 -11.07
N PRO A 95 12.72 17.02 -11.09
CA PRO A 95 11.77 15.91 -11.19
C PRO A 95 10.74 16.03 -10.07
N GLU A 96 9.47 16.08 -10.46
CA GLU A 96 8.33 16.25 -9.56
C GLU A 96 8.39 15.21 -8.43
N ALA A 97 8.11 15.65 -7.20
CA ALA A 97 8.05 14.75 -6.05
C ALA A 97 7.11 13.58 -6.36
N SER A 98 7.59 12.35 -6.14
CA SER A 98 6.83 11.10 -6.27
C SER A 98 5.35 11.30 -5.95
N GLU A 99 4.47 11.11 -6.93
CA GLU A 99 3.01 11.31 -6.76
C GLU A 99 2.38 10.36 -5.74
N GLY A 100 3.09 9.32 -5.29
CA GLY A 100 2.62 8.32 -4.33
C GLY A 100 3.37 8.31 -2.99
N PRO A 101 2.85 7.54 -2.01
CA PRO A 101 3.48 7.36 -0.71
C PRO A 101 4.89 6.80 -0.83
N SER A 102 5.76 7.17 0.10
CA SER A 102 7.09 6.57 0.21
C SER A 102 6.99 5.12 0.70
N LEU A 103 8.08 4.36 0.55
CA LEU A 103 8.18 3.03 1.15
C LEU A 103 7.95 3.08 2.67
N ALA A 104 8.48 4.11 3.35
CA ALA A 104 8.35 4.26 4.79
C ALA A 104 6.88 4.48 5.20
N ASP A 105 6.12 5.26 4.43
CA ASP A 105 4.69 5.48 4.67
C ASP A 105 3.91 4.18 4.51
N ALA A 106 4.15 3.44 3.43
CA ALA A 106 3.47 2.17 3.17
C ALA A 106 3.81 1.08 4.22
N VAL A 107 5.09 0.92 4.56
CA VAL A 107 5.51 -0.06 5.59
C VAL A 107 5.03 0.35 6.97
N GLY A 108 5.06 1.65 7.29
CA GLY A 108 4.52 2.19 8.54
C GLY A 108 3.03 1.93 8.67
N ALA A 109 2.25 2.17 7.62
CA ALA A 109 0.82 1.88 7.58
C ALA A 109 0.54 0.37 7.70
N MET A 110 1.27 -0.47 6.97
CA MET A 110 1.17 -1.92 7.07
C MET A 110 1.40 -2.40 8.50
N ALA A 111 2.48 -1.95 9.15
CA ALA A 111 2.82 -2.32 10.52
C ALA A 111 1.77 -1.81 11.51
N HIS A 112 1.31 -0.58 11.35
CA HIS A 112 0.27 0.00 12.21
C HIS A 112 -1.06 -0.76 12.11
N GLY A 113 -1.51 -1.04 10.88
CA GLY A 113 -2.73 -1.81 10.63
C GLY A 113 -2.66 -3.23 11.20
N ALA A 114 -1.51 -3.89 11.05
CA ALA A 114 -1.29 -5.23 11.62
C ALA A 114 -1.31 -5.27 13.16
N LEU A 115 -0.99 -4.16 13.84
CA LEU A 115 -0.85 -4.10 15.29
C LEU A 115 -2.14 -3.66 16.02
N ILE A 116 -3.00 -2.88 15.37
CA ILE A 116 -4.15 -2.23 16.03
C ILE A 116 -5.50 -2.78 15.55
N GLY A 117 -5.56 -3.35 14.34
CA GLY A 117 -6.80 -3.87 13.78
C GLY A 117 -7.10 -5.31 14.12
#